data_AF-A0A9P5TJ62-F1
#
_entry.id   AF-A0A9P5TJ62-F1
#
_cell.length_a   1.000
_cell.length_b   1.000
_cell.length_c   1.000
_cell.angle_alpha   90.00
_cell.angle_beta   90.00
_cell.angle_gamma   90.00
#
_symmetry.space_group_name_H-M   'P 1'
#
loop_
_entity.id
_entity.type
_entity.pdbx_description
1 polymer ?
#
loop_
_entity_poly.entity_id
_entity_poly.type
_entity_poly.pdbx_seq_one_letter_code
_entity_poly.pdbx_strand_id
1 'polypeptide(L)'
;MSEVTQPHPYLSPPKRKCQSGLTGIELAIALEALKNLAAKARFELNTKVEGGPELELDDDEDEGTVLSHIEKLTALLQARADGPQIYSFSGMTGDLLDDLQVRFSGILKLKDDAASTVALSDTLGNNQLWFATTLLTHLHFLENLVPHCNKSMTCLWINAFFYRVSTMIPNHLKMALILHTVSGFIDFTAVVMDPAKLTIFLEQPVLWPDDMMLFVSEAKDVTKDLQKHVPQAVSEMLACTRCAKKKIVRGVVTDGREWIYLILTLHDGDGTATYVRSDKINISGGGGFMADHPSQAGVSLISAILAHWILHSHQPLDETTDFFKS
;
A
#
# COMPACT_ATOMS: atom_id res chain seq x y z
N MET A 1 21.05 1.64 -56.84
CA MET A 1 19.90 2.34 -56.22
C MET A 1 19.01 1.24 -55.66
N SER A 2 19.10 0.99 -54.36
CA SER A 2 18.36 -0.08 -53.68
C SER A 2 17.26 0.57 -52.86
N GLU A 3 16.00 0.25 -53.18
CA GLU A 3 14.83 0.69 -52.44
C GLU A 3 14.83 0.07 -51.04
N VAL A 4 14.89 0.95 -50.03
CA VAL A 4 14.71 0.59 -48.63
C VAL A 4 13.21 0.62 -48.33
N THR A 5 12.61 -0.56 -48.21
CA THR A 5 11.21 -0.72 -47.81
C THR A 5 11.07 -0.42 -46.31
N GLN A 6 10.30 0.61 -45.96
CA GLN A 6 9.99 0.92 -44.56
C GLN A 6 8.98 -0.06 -43.98
N PRO A 7 9.15 -0.55 -42.73
CA PRO A 7 8.17 -1.41 -42.09
C PRO A 7 6.98 -0.60 -41.55
N HIS A 8 5.78 -1.13 -41.79
CA HIS A 8 4.51 -0.61 -41.26
C HIS A 8 4.47 -0.64 -39.72
N PRO A 9 3.83 0.36 -39.08
CA PRO A 9 3.67 0.39 -37.63
C PRO A 9 2.65 -0.66 -37.18
N TYR A 10 3.08 -1.60 -36.35
CA TYR A 10 2.21 -2.51 -35.63
C TYR A 10 1.34 -1.70 -34.65
N LEU A 11 0.05 -1.59 -34.97
CA LEU A 11 -0.98 -1.15 -34.03
C LEU A 11 -1.04 -2.15 -32.87
N SER A 12 -0.57 -1.72 -31.70
CA SER A 12 -0.70 -2.49 -30.47
C SER A 12 -2.19 -2.57 -30.09
N PRO A 13 -2.71 -3.74 -29.67
CA PRO A 13 -4.09 -3.84 -29.23
C PRO A 13 -4.32 -2.93 -28.01
N PRO A 14 -5.51 -2.31 -27.88
CA PRO A 14 -5.80 -1.42 -26.76
C PRO A 14 -5.68 -2.19 -25.45
N LYS A 15 -4.78 -1.72 -24.58
CA LYS A 15 -4.63 -2.22 -23.21
C LYS A 15 -5.98 -2.15 -22.53
N ARG A 16 -6.55 -3.31 -22.16
CA ARG A 16 -7.75 -3.36 -21.33
C ARG A 16 -7.43 -2.63 -20.02
N LYS A 17 -8.13 -1.52 -19.77
CA LYS A 17 -8.12 -0.84 -18.47
C LYS A 17 -8.58 -1.86 -17.44
N CYS A 18 -7.72 -2.21 -16.50
CA CYS A 18 -8.10 -3.00 -15.34
C CYS A 18 -9.07 -2.12 -14.54
N GLN A 19 -10.35 -2.46 -14.55
CA GLN A 19 -11.37 -1.72 -13.83
C GLN A 19 -11.08 -1.84 -12.33
N SER A 20 -10.94 -0.69 -11.69
CA SER A 20 -10.89 -0.51 -10.24
C SER A 20 -12.06 -1.25 -9.58
N GLY A 21 -11.81 -1.84 -8.41
CA GLY A 21 -12.85 -2.49 -7.61
C GLY A 21 -14.04 -1.57 -7.34
N LEU A 22 -15.21 -2.17 -7.12
CA LEU A 22 -16.46 -1.46 -6.82
C LEU A 22 -16.26 -0.48 -5.67
N THR A 23 -16.56 0.80 -5.91
CA THR A 23 -16.71 1.82 -4.86
C THR A 23 -17.83 1.42 -3.89
N GLY A 24 -17.89 2.00 -2.69
CA GLY A 24 -18.94 1.69 -1.70
C GLY A 24 -20.37 1.86 -2.25
N ILE A 25 -20.58 2.85 -3.13
CA ILE A 25 -21.87 3.07 -3.80
C ILE A 25 -22.14 1.99 -4.85
N GLU A 26 -21.15 1.65 -5.68
CA GLU A 26 -21.29 0.59 -6.69
C GLU A 26 -21.49 -0.79 -6.03
N LEU A 27 -20.85 -1.03 -4.87
CA LEU A 27 -21.04 -2.23 -4.07
C LEU A 27 -22.47 -2.31 -3.54
N ALA A 28 -23.01 -1.21 -2.98
CA ALA A 28 -24.40 -1.17 -2.51
C ALA A 28 -25.41 -1.41 -3.65
N ILE A 29 -25.18 -0.79 -4.82
CA ILE A 29 -26.02 -0.99 -6.02
C ILE A 29 -25.94 -2.45 -6.50
N ALA A 30 -24.74 -3.04 -6.56
CA ALA A 30 -24.55 -4.42 -6.97
C ALA A 30 -25.21 -5.42 -6.01
N LEU A 31 -25.12 -5.15 -4.71
CA LEU A 31 -25.72 -5.98 -3.67
C LEU A 31 -27.25 -5.93 -3.73
N GLU A 32 -27.83 -4.75 -3.92
CA GLU A 32 -29.28 -4.58 -4.11
C GLU A 32 -29.76 -5.27 -5.40
N ALA A 33 -29.00 -5.17 -6.49
CA ALA A 33 -29.32 -5.86 -7.75
C ALA A 33 -29.34 -7.39 -7.58
N LEU A 34 -28.38 -7.95 -6.83
CA LEU A 34 -28.32 -9.39 -6.54
C LEU A 34 -29.44 -9.86 -5.62
N LYS A 35 -29.79 -9.06 -4.59
CA LYS A 35 -30.94 -9.35 -3.72
C LYS A 35 -32.24 -9.41 -4.53
N ASN A 36 -32.44 -8.46 -5.45
CA ASN A 36 -33.61 -8.44 -6.34
C ASN A 36 -33.61 -9.62 -7.33
N LEU A 37 -32.44 -9.98 -7.87
CA LEU A 37 -32.31 -11.13 -8.76
C LEU A 37 -32.62 -12.45 -8.02
N ALA A 38 -32.13 -12.61 -6.78
CA ALA A 38 -32.46 -13.76 -5.94
C ALA A 38 -33.96 -13.85 -5.65
N ALA A 39 -34.60 -12.72 -5.33
CA ALA A 39 -36.05 -12.68 -5.09
C ALA A 39 -36.85 -13.08 -6.33
N LYS A 40 -36.45 -12.61 -7.52
CA LYS A 40 -37.08 -12.97 -8.79
C LYS A 40 -36.89 -14.46 -9.12
N ALA A 41 -35.69 -14.99 -8.95
CA ALA A 41 -35.40 -16.41 -9.19
C ALA A 41 -36.23 -17.33 -8.28
N ARG A 42 -36.40 -16.98 -6.99
CA ARG A 42 -37.27 -17.71 -6.07
C ARG A 42 -38.74 -17.68 -6.50
N PHE A 43 -39.22 -16.53 -6.96
CA PHE A 43 -40.60 -16.40 -7.45
C PHE A 43 -40.85 -17.31 -8.66
N GLU A 44 -39.94 -17.31 -9.64
CA GLU A 44 -40.05 -18.13 -10.85
C GLU A 44 -40.04 -19.64 -10.54
N LEU A 45 -39.20 -20.07 -9.59
CA LEU A 45 -39.17 -21.45 -9.09
C LEU A 45 -40.51 -21.86 -8.46
N ASN A 46 -41.10 -21.01 -7.62
CA ASN A 46 -42.37 -21.31 -6.96
C ASN A 46 -43.55 -21.34 -7.95
N THR A 47 -43.55 -20.49 -8.98
CA THR A 47 -44.63 -20.47 -9.98
C THR A 47 -44.62 -21.67 -10.95
N LYS A 48 -43.49 -22.37 -11.11
CA LYS A 48 -43.40 -23.56 -11.97
C LYS A 48 -43.98 -24.83 -11.32
N VAL A 49 -44.21 -24.83 -10.01
CA VAL A 49 -44.69 -26.00 -9.26
C VAL A 49 -46.21 -26.20 -9.40
N GLU A 50 -46.96 -25.19 -9.86
CA GLU A 50 -48.44 -25.23 -9.89
C GLU A 50 -49.08 -25.57 -11.25
N GLY A 51 -48.33 -26.06 -12.25
CA GLY A 51 -48.96 -26.45 -13.53
C GLY A 51 -48.13 -27.28 -14.51
N GLY A 52 -48.31 -28.60 -14.49
CA GLY A 52 -48.02 -29.50 -15.63
C GLY A 52 -47.28 -30.79 -15.27
N PRO A 53 -47.53 -31.90 -16.00
CA PRO A 53 -47.34 -33.27 -15.51
C PRO A 53 -45.87 -33.74 -15.50
N GLU A 54 -45.61 -34.70 -14.59
CA GLU A 54 -44.39 -35.50 -14.47
C GLU A 54 -43.85 -35.94 -15.84
N LEU A 55 -42.69 -35.40 -16.21
CA LEU A 55 -41.78 -36.05 -17.13
C LEU A 55 -40.47 -36.27 -16.38
N GLU A 56 -40.26 -37.52 -16.02
CA GLU A 56 -38.99 -38.07 -15.56
C GLU A 56 -37.93 -37.79 -16.62
N LEU A 57 -36.90 -37.01 -16.27
CA LEU A 57 -35.63 -37.02 -16.98
C LEU A 57 -34.48 -36.94 -15.97
N ASP A 58 -33.63 -37.95 -16.12
CA ASP A 58 -32.32 -38.27 -15.56
C ASP A 58 -31.60 -37.25 -14.67
N ASP A 59 -31.13 -37.81 -13.55
CA ASP A 59 -29.99 -37.37 -12.76
C ASP A 59 -28.76 -37.11 -13.64
N ASP A 60 -28.40 -35.84 -13.81
CA ASP A 60 -27.03 -35.44 -14.14
C ASP A 60 -26.59 -34.34 -13.16
N GLU A 61 -25.77 -34.78 -12.21
CA GLU A 61 -24.63 -34.10 -11.56
C GLU A 61 -24.64 -32.57 -11.39
N ASP A 62 -24.86 -32.16 -10.14
CA ASP A 62 -23.94 -31.32 -9.34
C ASP A 62 -23.38 -30.01 -9.95
N GLU A 63 -24.24 -29.17 -10.53
CA GLU A 63 -24.01 -27.72 -10.54
C GLU A 63 -25.08 -27.03 -9.70
N GLY A 64 -24.70 -26.59 -8.50
CA GLY A 64 -25.58 -25.91 -7.56
C GLY A 64 -26.44 -24.86 -8.26
N THR A 65 -27.76 -24.94 -8.02
CA THR A 65 -28.78 -24.11 -8.67
C THR A 65 -28.32 -22.65 -8.84
N VAL A 66 -28.65 -22.00 -9.95
CA VAL A 66 -28.31 -20.58 -10.21
C VAL A 66 -28.62 -19.68 -8.99
N LEU A 67 -29.66 -20.02 -8.23
CA LEU A 67 -30.00 -19.36 -6.97
C LEU A 67 -28.89 -19.49 -5.91
N SER A 68 -28.32 -20.69 -5.70
CA SER A 68 -27.21 -20.90 -4.76
C SER A 68 -25.97 -20.07 -5.13
N HIS A 69 -25.68 -19.90 -6.42
CA HIS A 69 -24.61 -19.05 -6.90
C HIS A 69 -24.87 -17.56 -6.60
N ILE A 70 -26.10 -17.09 -6.84
CA ILE A 70 -26.52 -15.72 -6.51
C ILE A 70 -26.44 -15.48 -5.00
N GLU A 71 -26.87 -16.43 -4.18
CA GLU A 71 -26.84 -16.33 -2.72
C GLU A 71 -25.40 -16.31 -2.20
N LYS A 72 -24.52 -17.15 -2.73
CA LYS A 72 -23.08 -17.15 -2.40
C LYS A 72 -22.42 -15.81 -2.77
N LEU A 73 -22.72 -15.27 -3.95
CA LEU A 73 -22.19 -13.96 -4.38
C LEU A 73 -22.74 -12.82 -3.52
N THR A 74 -24.03 -12.89 -3.15
CA THR A 74 -24.66 -11.93 -2.24
C THR A 74 -24.01 -11.98 -0.86
N ALA A 75 -23.76 -13.17 -0.32
CA ALA A 75 -23.08 -13.34 0.95
C ALA A 75 -21.65 -12.79 0.93
N LEU A 76 -20.91 -12.97 -0.17
CA LEU A 76 -19.57 -12.40 -0.33
C LEU A 76 -19.59 -10.86 -0.38
N LEU A 77 -20.51 -10.27 -1.14
CA LEU A 77 -20.61 -8.81 -1.24
C LEU A 77 -21.17 -8.19 0.04
N GLN A 78 -22.08 -8.88 0.73
CA GLN A 78 -22.62 -8.49 2.03
C GLN A 78 -21.54 -8.60 3.11
N ALA A 79 -20.75 -9.66 3.15
CA ALA A 79 -19.58 -9.75 4.03
C ALA A 79 -18.54 -8.65 3.74
N ARG A 80 -18.43 -8.21 2.48
CA ARG A 80 -17.58 -7.07 2.10
C ARG A 80 -18.18 -5.71 2.48
N ALA A 81 -19.51 -5.57 2.45
CA ALA A 81 -20.23 -4.36 2.84
C ALA A 81 -20.34 -4.20 4.37
N ASP A 82 -20.52 -5.32 5.08
CA ASP A 82 -20.59 -5.42 6.54
C ASP A 82 -19.21 -5.57 7.19
N GLY A 83 -18.19 -5.91 6.39
CA GLY A 83 -16.80 -5.73 6.75
C GLY A 83 -16.52 -4.27 7.10
N PRO A 84 -15.36 -3.95 7.70
CA PRO A 84 -15.01 -2.57 8.01
C PRO A 84 -15.20 -1.75 6.74
N GLN A 85 -16.17 -0.81 6.75
CA GLN A 85 -16.47 -0.02 5.56
C GLN A 85 -15.15 0.43 4.96
N ILE A 86 -14.90 0.05 3.72
CA ILE A 86 -13.76 0.55 2.96
C ILE A 86 -14.12 2.01 2.68
N TYR A 87 -13.89 2.88 3.66
CA TYR A 87 -14.07 4.31 3.52
C TYR A 87 -13.27 4.70 2.28
N SER A 88 -13.87 5.46 1.38
CA SER A 88 -13.07 6.09 0.33
C SER A 88 -12.23 7.16 1.01
N PHE A 89 -10.96 6.85 1.29
CA PHE A 89 -10.06 7.75 2.03
C PHE A 89 -9.62 8.97 1.19
N SER A 90 -10.07 9.04 -0.08
CA SER A 90 -9.82 10.16 -0.98
C SER A 90 -10.53 11.44 -0.49
N GLY A 91 -9.75 12.35 0.11
CA GLY A 91 -10.25 13.66 0.57
C GLY A 91 -10.45 13.76 2.09
N MET A 92 -9.88 12.83 2.87
CA MET A 92 -9.98 12.89 4.33
C MET A 92 -9.30 14.14 4.92
N THR A 93 -10.03 14.81 5.82
CA THR A 93 -9.57 15.96 6.59
C THR A 93 -9.23 15.55 8.02
N GLY A 94 -8.70 16.49 8.81
CA GLY A 94 -8.44 16.28 10.25
C GLY A 94 -9.70 15.90 11.03
N ASP A 95 -10.86 16.42 10.64
CA ASP A 95 -12.15 16.18 11.32
C ASP A 95 -12.50 14.68 11.39
N LEU A 96 -12.11 13.90 10.39
CA LEU A 96 -12.38 12.47 10.40
C LEU A 96 -11.46 11.71 11.36
N LEU A 97 -10.22 12.15 11.55
CA LEU A 97 -9.38 11.54 12.58
C LEU A 97 -10.01 11.71 13.97
N ASP A 98 -10.68 12.83 14.21
CA ASP A 98 -11.43 13.05 15.45
C ASP A 98 -12.63 12.09 15.57
N ASP A 99 -13.39 11.88 14.49
CA ASP A 99 -14.48 10.87 14.44
C ASP A 99 -13.98 9.45 14.70
N LEU A 100 -12.78 9.13 14.20
CA LEU A 100 -12.09 7.85 14.44
C LEU A 100 -11.41 7.78 15.81
N GLN A 101 -11.49 8.86 16.61
CA GLN A 101 -10.83 9.01 17.91
C GLN A 101 -9.31 8.80 17.84
N VAL A 102 -8.71 9.28 16.75
CA VAL A 102 -7.28 9.24 16.49
C VAL A 102 -6.68 10.63 16.72
N ARG A 103 -5.86 10.78 17.76
CA ARG A 103 -5.32 12.09 18.15
C ARG A 103 -3.87 12.27 17.74
N PHE A 104 -3.53 13.47 17.27
CA PHE A 104 -2.14 13.86 17.10
C PHE A 104 -1.45 14.01 18.46
N SER A 105 -0.27 13.41 18.62
CA SER A 105 0.44 13.27 19.90
C SER A 105 1.78 14.02 19.93
N GLY A 106 2.41 14.30 18.79
CA GLY A 106 3.74 14.94 18.79
C GLY A 106 4.51 14.86 17.47
N ILE A 107 5.67 15.53 17.45
CA ILE A 107 6.56 15.60 16.29
C ILE A 107 7.82 14.78 16.54
N LEU A 108 8.12 13.86 15.62
CA LEU A 108 9.38 13.12 15.57
C LEU A 108 10.51 14.03 15.09
N LYS A 109 11.56 14.14 15.90
CA LYS A 109 12.77 14.87 15.55
C LYS A 109 13.85 13.89 15.15
N LEU A 110 14.46 14.10 13.99
CA LEU A 110 15.63 13.34 13.58
C LEU A 110 16.74 13.57 14.61
N LYS A 111 17.41 12.50 15.05
CA LYS A 111 18.51 12.62 16.02
C LYS A 111 19.75 13.25 15.37
N ASP A 112 20.52 13.96 16.17
CA ASP A 112 21.73 14.68 15.73
C ASP A 112 22.85 13.72 15.26
N ASP A 113 22.83 12.49 15.76
CA ASP A 113 23.77 11.41 15.42
C ASP A 113 23.30 10.53 14.24
N ALA A 114 22.17 10.86 13.59
CA ALA A 114 21.62 10.08 12.48
C ALA A 114 22.65 9.83 11.36
N ALA A 115 23.56 10.77 11.10
CA ALA A 115 24.63 10.61 10.12
C ALA A 115 25.55 9.41 10.41
N SER A 116 25.83 9.13 11.68
CA SER A 116 26.66 7.99 12.08
C SER A 116 25.93 6.67 11.84
N THR A 117 24.63 6.61 12.14
CA THR A 117 23.76 5.46 11.88
C THR A 117 23.61 5.21 10.37
N VAL A 118 23.52 6.27 9.57
CA VAL A 118 23.49 6.16 8.10
C VAL A 118 24.78 5.53 7.57
N ALA A 119 25.95 5.96 8.05
CA ALA A 119 27.21 5.41 7.59
C ALA A 119 27.32 3.90 7.87
N LEU A 120 26.85 3.44 9.04
CA LEU A 120 26.76 2.01 9.34
C LEU A 120 25.80 1.30 8.39
N SER A 121 24.64 1.91 8.14
CA SER A 121 23.64 1.34 7.23
C SER A 121 24.12 1.28 5.77
N ASP A 122 24.97 2.20 5.32
CA ASP A 122 25.55 2.19 3.98
C ASP A 122 26.52 1.02 3.77
N THR A 123 27.15 0.53 4.84
CA THR A 123 27.95 -0.70 4.76
C THR A 123 27.08 -1.92 4.46
N LEU A 124 25.80 -1.89 4.85
CA LEU A 124 24.82 -2.91 4.51
C LEU A 124 24.38 -2.72 3.05
N GLY A 125 24.63 -3.73 2.21
CA GLY A 125 24.27 -3.68 0.79
C GLY A 125 25.30 -2.99 -0.11
N ASN A 126 26.45 -2.52 0.40
CA ASN A 126 27.48 -1.91 -0.44
C ASN A 126 28.07 -2.86 -1.50
N ASN A 127 28.01 -4.17 -1.23
CA ASN A 127 28.44 -5.22 -2.17
C ASN A 127 27.30 -5.70 -3.09
N GLN A 128 26.14 -5.04 -3.06
CA GLN A 128 24.96 -5.39 -3.85
C GLN A 128 24.74 -4.37 -4.97
N LEU A 129 23.92 -4.72 -5.96
CA LEU A 129 23.67 -3.85 -7.13
C LEU A 129 23.14 -2.46 -6.74
N TRP A 130 22.26 -2.40 -5.73
CA TRP A 130 21.56 -1.19 -5.29
C TRP A 130 22.24 -0.49 -4.10
N PHE A 131 23.54 -0.21 -4.21
CA PHE A 131 24.22 0.67 -3.25
C PHE A 131 23.89 2.16 -3.50
N ALA A 132 24.31 3.04 -2.58
CA ALA A 132 23.93 4.46 -2.57
C ALA A 132 24.17 5.18 -3.90
N THR A 133 25.35 5.02 -4.50
CA THR A 133 25.72 5.68 -5.76
C THR A 133 24.92 5.17 -6.93
N THR A 134 24.62 3.86 -7.00
CA THR A 134 23.75 3.31 -8.04
C THR A 134 22.33 3.86 -7.91
N LEU A 135 21.79 3.92 -6.69
CA LEU A 135 20.47 4.50 -6.46
C LEU A 135 20.45 5.97 -6.89
N LEU A 136 21.43 6.78 -6.47
CA LEU A 136 21.52 8.18 -6.87
C LEU A 136 21.59 8.34 -8.40
N THR A 137 22.44 7.54 -9.06
CA THR A 137 22.57 7.55 -10.53
C THR A 137 21.25 7.19 -11.20
N HIS A 138 20.52 6.21 -10.65
CA HIS A 138 19.21 5.81 -11.16
C HIS A 138 18.17 6.91 -10.96
N LEU A 139 18.15 7.61 -9.81
CA LEU A 139 17.24 8.73 -9.57
C LEU A 139 17.51 9.90 -10.51
N HIS A 140 18.78 10.24 -10.78
CA HIS A 140 19.13 11.22 -11.81
C HIS A 140 18.69 10.79 -13.21
N PHE A 141 18.82 9.51 -13.54
CA PHE A 141 18.32 8.98 -14.81
C PHE A 141 16.80 9.12 -14.92
N LEU A 142 16.05 8.76 -13.86
CA LEU A 142 14.60 8.94 -13.83
C LEU A 142 14.24 10.42 -13.98
N GLU A 143 14.92 11.30 -13.25
CA GLU A 143 14.69 12.75 -13.29
C GLU A 143 14.79 13.31 -14.72
N ASN A 144 15.75 12.83 -15.51
CA ASN A 144 15.96 13.32 -16.87
C ASN A 144 15.03 12.70 -17.93
N LEU A 145 14.36 11.59 -17.65
CA LEU A 145 13.60 10.83 -18.65
C LEU A 145 12.09 10.94 -18.56
N VAL A 146 11.56 11.25 -17.38
CA VAL A 146 10.11 11.21 -17.15
C VAL A 146 9.62 12.62 -16.85
N PRO A 147 8.59 13.12 -17.57
CA PRO A 147 7.96 14.41 -17.27
C PRO A 147 7.58 14.50 -15.79
N HIS A 148 7.89 15.63 -15.14
CA HIS A 148 7.82 15.83 -13.69
C HIS A 148 6.40 15.82 -13.07
N CYS A 149 5.38 15.29 -13.74
CA CYS A 149 3.99 15.67 -13.46
C CYS A 149 3.02 14.48 -13.39
N ASN A 150 3.47 13.27 -13.05
CA ASN A 150 2.53 12.18 -12.86
C ASN A 150 2.90 11.23 -11.72
N LYS A 151 1.86 10.63 -11.11
CA LYS A 151 1.97 9.60 -10.07
C LYS A 151 2.87 8.43 -10.46
N SER A 152 2.95 8.08 -11.75
CA SER A 152 3.78 6.98 -12.23
C SER A 152 5.27 7.22 -11.95
N MET A 153 5.73 8.47 -12.10
CA MET A 153 7.11 8.85 -11.80
C MET A 153 7.42 8.70 -10.31
N THR A 154 6.55 9.20 -9.44
CA THR A 154 6.66 9.02 -7.99
C THR A 154 6.80 7.54 -7.62
N CYS A 155 5.96 6.68 -8.21
CA CYS A 155 6.05 5.23 -7.97
C CYS A 155 7.41 4.65 -8.37
N LEU A 156 8.04 5.12 -9.45
CA LEU A 156 9.38 4.66 -9.86
C LEU A 156 10.46 5.07 -8.85
N TRP A 157 10.38 6.27 -8.29
CA TRP A 157 11.32 6.72 -7.27
C TRP A 157 11.19 5.88 -6.00
N ILE A 158 9.95 5.69 -5.54
CA ILE A 158 9.64 4.87 -4.37
C ILE A 158 10.11 3.42 -4.59
N ASN A 159 9.88 2.85 -5.77
CA ASN A 159 10.39 1.51 -6.13
C ASN A 159 11.92 1.44 -6.06
N ALA A 160 12.63 2.45 -6.57
CA ALA A 160 14.09 2.49 -6.51
C ALA A 160 14.61 2.48 -5.06
N PHE A 161 13.96 3.22 -4.16
CA PHE A 161 14.25 3.16 -2.73
C PHE A 161 14.00 1.76 -2.16
N PHE A 162 12.86 1.11 -2.47
CA PHE A 162 12.58 -0.24 -1.99
C PHE A 162 13.52 -1.30 -2.55
N TYR A 163 13.97 -1.17 -3.79
CA TYR A 163 15.00 -2.06 -4.33
C TYR A 163 16.30 -1.95 -3.55
N ARG A 164 16.74 -0.73 -3.22
CA ARG A 164 17.88 -0.54 -2.32
C ARG A 164 17.61 -1.12 -0.94
N VAL A 165 16.48 -0.80 -0.33
CA VAL A 165 16.16 -1.30 1.02
C VAL A 165 16.14 -2.83 1.07
N SER A 166 15.67 -3.50 0.02
CA SER A 166 15.69 -4.96 -0.08
C SER A 166 17.10 -5.58 -0.01
N THR A 167 18.15 -4.85 -0.42
CA THR A 167 19.55 -5.31 -0.32
C THR A 167 20.15 -5.08 1.07
N MET A 168 19.47 -4.30 1.91
CA MET A 168 19.86 -3.97 3.28
C MET A 168 19.18 -4.89 4.31
N ILE A 169 18.20 -5.69 3.88
CA ILE A 169 17.52 -6.68 4.73
C ILE A 169 18.48 -7.85 5.03
N PRO A 170 18.51 -8.36 6.29
CA PRO A 170 19.32 -9.52 6.64
C PRO A 170 19.07 -10.74 5.74
N ASN A 171 20.12 -11.49 5.40
CA ASN A 171 20.06 -12.61 4.44
C ASN A 171 19.06 -13.72 4.78
N HIS A 172 18.72 -13.89 6.06
CA HIS A 172 17.77 -14.88 6.54
C HIS A 172 16.30 -14.44 6.39
N LEU A 173 16.07 -13.20 5.96
CA LEU A 173 14.74 -12.64 5.70
C LEU A 173 14.60 -12.30 4.20
N LYS A 174 13.36 -12.18 3.76
CA LYS A 174 13.00 -11.70 2.43
C LYS A 174 11.95 -10.63 2.53
N MET A 175 12.05 -9.67 1.62
CA MET A 175 11.09 -8.59 1.48
C MET A 175 10.19 -8.85 0.28
N ALA A 176 8.88 -8.70 0.46
CA ALA A 176 7.94 -8.51 -0.62
C ALA A 176 7.41 -7.08 -0.62
N LEU A 177 7.38 -6.48 -1.80
CA LEU A 177 6.72 -5.21 -2.05
C LEU A 177 5.40 -5.50 -2.74
N ILE A 178 4.31 -5.19 -2.07
CA ILE A 178 2.96 -5.36 -2.58
C ILE A 178 2.49 -4.02 -3.10
N LEU A 179 2.25 -3.95 -4.40
CA LEU A 179 1.58 -2.82 -5.05
C LEU A 179 0.07 -3.05 -4.95
N HIS A 180 -0.63 -2.10 -4.36
CA HIS A 180 -2.06 -2.16 -3.99
C HIS A 180 -2.36 -3.05 -2.79
N THR A 181 -3.04 -2.48 -1.79
CA THR A 181 -3.45 -3.23 -0.60
C THR A 181 -4.96 -3.47 -0.51
N VAL A 182 -5.29 -4.29 0.48
CA VAL A 182 -6.59 -4.69 1.05
C VAL A 182 -7.66 -3.59 1.11
N SER A 183 -7.28 -2.30 1.27
CA SER A 183 -8.24 -1.19 1.30
C SER A 183 -8.46 -0.50 -0.06
N GLY A 184 -7.62 -0.76 -1.07
CA GLY A 184 -7.67 -0.10 -2.38
C GLY A 184 -6.99 1.27 -2.44
N PHE A 185 -6.41 1.77 -1.33
CA PHE A 185 -5.87 3.14 -1.26
C PHE A 185 -4.39 3.23 -0.84
N ILE A 186 -3.83 2.24 -0.13
CA ILE A 186 -2.38 2.20 0.11
C ILE A 186 -1.67 1.79 -1.18
N ASP A 187 -0.73 2.63 -1.61
CA ASP A 187 0.03 2.39 -2.83
C ASP A 187 1.08 1.28 -2.65
N PHE A 188 1.72 1.20 -1.47
CA PHE A 188 2.81 0.27 -1.20
C PHE A 188 2.74 -0.36 0.19
N THR A 189 2.95 -1.67 0.28
CA THR A 189 3.24 -2.34 1.57
C THR A 189 4.50 -3.17 1.43
N ALA A 190 5.45 -2.92 2.33
CA ALA A 190 6.69 -3.68 2.41
C ALA A 190 6.58 -4.66 3.57
N VAL A 191 6.55 -5.96 3.24
CA VAL A 191 6.48 -7.03 4.23
C VAL A 191 7.82 -7.75 4.26
N VAL A 192 8.38 -7.96 5.45
CA VAL A 192 9.62 -8.71 5.66
C VAL A 192 9.35 -9.90 6.55
N MET A 193 9.72 -11.08 6.09
CA MET A 193 9.51 -12.32 6.81
C MET A 193 10.52 -13.40 6.41
N ASP A 194 10.45 -14.54 7.08
CA ASP A 194 11.19 -15.74 6.69
C ASP A 194 10.83 -16.19 5.26
N PRO A 195 11.79 -16.64 4.44
CA PRO A 195 11.53 -17.07 3.07
C PRO A 195 10.42 -18.12 2.93
N ALA A 196 10.30 -19.07 3.85
CA ALA A 196 9.27 -20.11 3.79
C ALA A 196 7.87 -19.53 4.04
N LYS A 197 7.75 -18.59 4.98
CA LYS A 197 6.51 -17.84 5.22
C LYS A 197 6.16 -16.96 4.02
N LEU A 198 7.17 -16.37 3.37
CA LEU A 198 6.93 -15.49 2.23
C LEU A 198 6.28 -16.22 1.06
N THR A 199 6.69 -17.45 0.77
CA THR A 199 6.05 -18.26 -0.27
C THR A 199 4.55 -18.46 0.02
N ILE A 200 4.20 -18.79 1.26
CA ILE A 200 2.80 -18.96 1.69
C ILE A 200 2.04 -17.64 1.57
N PHE A 201 2.67 -16.53 1.99
CA PHE A 201 2.08 -15.20 1.89
C PHE A 201 1.82 -14.77 0.45
N LEU A 202 2.71 -15.10 -0.49
CA LEU A 202 2.53 -14.76 -1.91
C LEU A 202 1.39 -15.57 -2.56
N GLU A 203 1.15 -16.79 -2.09
CA GLU A 203 0.00 -17.61 -2.52
C GLU A 203 -1.30 -17.11 -1.87
N GLN A 204 -1.23 -16.69 -0.61
CA GLN A 204 -2.37 -16.23 0.18
C GLN A 204 -1.94 -14.99 1.00
N PRO A 205 -2.21 -13.77 0.52
CA PRO A 205 -1.73 -12.52 1.13
C PRO A 205 -2.54 -12.17 2.38
N VAL A 206 -2.45 -13.03 3.39
CA VAL A 206 -3.01 -12.85 4.72
C VAL A 206 -1.88 -12.42 5.62
N LEU A 207 -2.04 -11.29 6.31
CA LEU A 207 -1.06 -10.79 7.27
C LEU A 207 -1.26 -11.46 8.62
N TRP A 208 -0.19 -12.02 9.19
CA TRP A 208 -0.26 -12.74 10.46
C TRP A 208 0.29 -11.87 11.60
N PRO A 209 -0.14 -12.11 12.85
CA PRO A 209 0.31 -11.32 14.00
C PRO A 209 1.81 -11.33 14.27
N ASP A 210 2.57 -12.26 13.70
CA ASP A 210 4.03 -12.38 13.92
C ASP A 210 4.87 -11.79 12.79
N ASP A 211 4.24 -11.30 11.72
CA ASP A 211 4.97 -10.78 10.56
C ASP A 211 5.49 -9.35 10.83
N MET A 212 6.64 -9.00 10.22
CA MET A 212 7.18 -7.63 10.22
C MET A 212 6.72 -6.92 8.96
N MET A 213 6.18 -5.71 9.10
CA MET A 213 5.63 -4.97 7.95
C MET A 213 5.66 -3.45 8.12
N LEU A 214 6.27 -2.75 7.17
CA LEU A 214 6.12 -1.29 7.04
C LEU A 214 5.01 -0.96 6.07
N PHE A 215 4.17 -0.02 6.46
CA PHE A 215 3.12 0.52 5.58
C PHE A 215 3.61 1.79 4.91
N VAL A 216 3.53 1.84 3.59
CA VAL A 216 3.93 3.03 2.83
C VAL A 216 2.68 3.56 2.20
N SER A 217 2.05 4.43 2.96
CA SER A 217 0.63 4.72 2.80
C SER A 217 0.35 5.43 1.49
N GLU A 218 1.23 6.31 0.98
CA GLU A 218 0.83 7.05 -0.20
C GLU A 218 1.97 7.61 -1.07
N ALA A 219 1.86 7.34 -2.36
CA ALA A 219 2.66 7.91 -3.44
C ALA A 219 1.89 9.08 -4.05
N LYS A 220 2.20 10.30 -3.59
CA LYS A 220 1.53 11.51 -4.09
C LYS A 220 2.24 12.10 -5.28
N ASP A 221 1.46 12.78 -6.10
CA ASP A 221 2.01 13.65 -7.13
C ASP A 221 2.83 14.77 -6.46
N VAL A 222 4.00 15.08 -7.03
CA VAL A 222 4.96 16.08 -6.52
C VAL A 222 4.33 17.48 -6.35
N THR A 223 3.22 17.76 -7.03
CA THR A 223 2.47 19.02 -6.90
C THR A 223 1.61 19.12 -5.64
N LYS A 224 1.47 18.02 -4.88
CA LYS A 224 0.59 17.94 -3.70
C LYS A 224 1.36 18.18 -2.42
N ASP A 225 0.74 18.92 -1.52
CA ASP A 225 1.25 19.12 -0.17
C ASP A 225 1.07 17.83 0.65
N LEU A 226 2.17 17.12 0.92
CA LEU A 226 2.18 15.87 1.69
C LEU A 226 1.53 16.02 3.08
N GLN A 227 1.58 17.21 3.70
CA GLN A 227 0.99 17.45 5.02
C GLN A 227 -0.53 17.26 5.02
N LYS A 228 -1.19 17.60 3.91
CA LYS A 228 -2.64 17.44 3.73
C LYS A 228 -3.06 15.98 3.58
N HIS A 229 -2.09 15.07 3.44
CA HIS A 229 -2.32 13.64 3.23
C HIS A 229 -1.95 12.78 4.43
N VAL A 230 -1.39 13.37 5.48
CA VAL A 230 -1.17 12.68 6.76
C VAL A 230 -2.48 12.10 7.33
N PRO A 231 -3.63 12.81 7.36
CA PRO A 231 -4.87 12.24 7.91
C PRO A 231 -5.36 10.99 7.17
N GLN A 232 -5.33 11.03 5.84
CA GLN A 232 -5.62 9.89 4.99
C GLN A 232 -4.69 8.72 5.35
N ALA A 233 -3.39 8.97 5.42
CA ALA A 233 -2.41 7.93 5.67
C ALA A 233 -2.53 7.28 7.05
N VAL A 234 -2.77 8.09 8.08
CA VAL A 234 -3.03 7.63 9.43
C VAL A 234 -4.29 6.75 9.49
N SER A 235 -5.33 7.12 8.75
CA SER A 235 -6.59 6.37 8.72
C SER A 235 -6.42 5.01 8.03
N GLU A 236 -5.61 4.94 6.98
CA GLU A 236 -5.24 3.68 6.32
C GLU A 236 -4.37 2.81 7.22
N MET A 237 -3.36 3.40 7.87
CA MET A 237 -2.55 2.73 8.89
C MET A 237 -3.44 2.16 10.00
N LEU A 238 -4.48 2.87 10.44
CA LEU A 238 -5.43 2.40 11.45
C LEU A 238 -6.18 1.15 11.00
N ALA A 239 -6.75 1.17 9.80
CA ALA A 239 -7.46 0.03 9.24
C ALA A 239 -6.55 -1.20 9.16
N CYS A 240 -5.34 -1.03 8.62
CA CYS A 240 -4.38 -2.11 8.50
C CYS A 240 -3.89 -2.64 9.85
N THR A 241 -3.66 -1.77 10.81
CA THR A 241 -3.21 -2.14 12.17
C THR A 241 -4.25 -2.99 12.88
N ARG A 242 -5.54 -2.63 12.75
CA ARG A 242 -6.65 -3.42 13.26
C ARG A 242 -6.77 -4.78 12.57
N CYS A 243 -6.65 -4.82 11.24
CA CYS A 243 -6.66 -6.08 10.48
C CYS A 243 -5.50 -7.00 10.89
N ALA A 244 -4.30 -6.46 11.05
CA ALA A 244 -3.11 -7.20 11.46
C ALA A 244 -3.06 -7.50 12.97
N LYS A 245 -4.02 -6.99 13.76
CA LYS A 245 -4.08 -7.09 15.23
C LYS A 245 -2.78 -6.63 15.91
N LYS A 246 -2.19 -5.56 15.40
CA LYS A 246 -0.96 -4.96 15.95
C LYS A 246 -1.33 -3.76 16.82
N LYS A 247 -0.48 -3.43 17.80
CA LYS A 247 -0.68 -2.22 18.63
C LYS A 247 0.00 -0.99 18.04
N ILE A 248 1.16 -1.18 17.45
CA ILE A 248 1.97 -0.11 16.87
C ILE A 248 2.18 -0.42 15.40
N VAL A 249 2.15 0.62 14.58
CA VAL A 249 2.56 0.54 13.20
C VAL A 249 3.36 1.77 12.80
N ARG A 250 4.40 1.55 11.99
CA ARG A 250 5.17 2.60 11.34
C ARG A 250 4.74 2.73 9.90
N GLY A 251 4.78 3.96 9.40
CA GLY A 251 4.54 4.20 7.99
C GLY A 251 5.08 5.52 7.48
N VAL A 252 4.83 5.79 6.20
CA VAL A 252 5.38 6.97 5.54
C VAL A 252 4.42 7.54 4.48
N VAL A 253 4.46 8.85 4.32
CA VAL A 253 3.79 9.62 3.25
C VAL A 253 4.86 10.25 2.39
N THR A 254 4.82 10.04 1.08
CA THR A 254 5.91 10.49 0.19
C THR A 254 5.47 10.76 -1.24
N ASP A 255 6.19 11.64 -1.92
CA ASP A 255 6.14 11.82 -3.38
C ASP A 255 7.42 11.28 -4.07
N GLY A 256 8.24 10.51 -3.33
CA GLY A 256 9.55 10.02 -3.74
C GLY A 256 10.69 11.01 -3.48
N ARG A 257 10.41 12.31 -3.34
CA ARG A 257 11.39 13.37 -3.05
C ARG A 257 11.37 13.82 -1.60
N GLU A 258 10.18 14.05 -1.08
CA GLU A 258 9.90 14.39 0.30
C GLU A 258 9.28 13.18 1.02
N TRP A 259 9.62 13.03 2.30
CA TRP A 259 9.19 11.91 3.14
C TRP A 259 8.72 12.43 4.50
N ILE A 260 7.52 12.04 4.91
CA ILE A 260 6.96 12.27 6.26
C ILE A 260 6.78 10.91 6.91
N TYR A 261 7.50 10.67 8.00
CA TYR A 261 7.45 9.43 8.75
C TYR A 261 6.37 9.49 9.82
N LEU A 262 5.61 8.40 9.99
CA LEU A 262 4.45 8.31 10.87
C LEU A 262 4.55 7.10 11.80
N ILE A 263 4.12 7.26 13.04
CA ILE A 263 3.90 6.14 13.97
C ILE A 263 2.48 6.27 14.51
N LEU A 264 1.70 5.21 14.34
CA LEU A 264 0.35 5.09 14.90
C LEU A 264 0.39 4.06 16.03
N THR A 265 -0.21 4.40 17.17
CA THR A 265 -0.34 3.55 18.35
C THR A 265 -1.81 3.40 18.72
N LEU A 266 -2.30 2.16 18.76
CA LEU A 266 -3.62 1.82 19.31
C LEU A 266 -3.56 1.77 20.84
N HIS A 267 -4.58 2.31 21.48
CA HIS A 267 -4.79 2.14 22.92
C HIS A 267 -5.69 0.94 23.20
N ASP A 268 -5.50 0.32 24.36
CA ASP A 268 -6.21 -0.89 24.71
C ASP A 268 -7.66 -0.57 25.14
N GLY A 269 -8.63 -1.31 24.62
CA GLY A 269 -9.98 -1.40 25.18
C GLY A 269 -10.99 -0.32 24.80
N ASP A 270 -10.58 0.80 24.20
CA ASP A 270 -11.49 1.90 23.82
C ASP A 270 -11.55 2.18 22.31
N GLY A 271 -10.71 1.51 21.52
CA GLY A 271 -10.64 1.70 20.07
C GLY A 271 -10.00 3.02 19.66
N THR A 272 -9.46 3.80 20.60
CA THR A 272 -8.77 5.07 20.35
C THR A 272 -7.35 4.82 19.85
N ALA A 273 -6.77 5.84 19.22
CA ALA A 273 -5.40 5.79 18.78
C ALA A 273 -4.70 7.15 18.90
N THR A 274 -3.38 7.13 18.92
CA THR A 274 -2.56 8.33 18.79
C THR A 274 -1.55 8.18 17.68
N TYR A 275 -1.20 9.28 17.03
CA TYR A 275 -0.13 9.28 16.04
C TYR A 275 0.87 10.41 16.25
N VAL A 276 2.12 10.15 15.90
CA VAL A 276 3.21 11.12 15.83
C VAL A 276 3.76 11.16 14.41
N ARG A 277 4.35 12.27 14.00
CA ARG A 277 4.90 12.45 12.65
C ARG A 277 6.23 13.18 12.63
N SER A 278 7.10 12.93 11.67
CA SER A 278 8.28 13.76 11.45
C SER A 278 7.97 15.07 10.72
N ASP A 279 8.92 15.99 10.77
CA ASP A 279 9.01 17.03 9.74
C ASP A 279 9.32 16.40 8.36
N LYS A 280 9.15 17.17 7.29
CA LYS A 280 9.48 16.73 5.92
C LYS A 280 10.99 16.53 5.80
N ILE A 281 11.41 15.33 5.40
CA ILE A 281 12.80 15.03 5.04
C ILE A 281 12.89 15.02 3.52
N ASN A 282 13.82 15.82 2.98
CA ASN A 282 14.06 15.91 1.55
C ASN A 282 15.32 15.11 1.19
N ILE A 283 15.29 14.42 0.05
CA ILE A 283 16.46 13.70 -0.49
C ILE A 283 17.54 14.63 -1.07
N SER A 284 17.18 15.87 -1.37
CA SER A 284 18.07 16.89 -1.88
C SER A 284 18.98 17.42 -0.77
N GLY A 285 20.25 17.63 -1.12
CA GLY A 285 21.24 18.21 -0.22
C GLY A 285 21.02 19.71 -0.12
N GLY A 286 20.73 20.23 1.07
CA GLY A 286 20.41 21.64 1.26
C GLY A 286 21.52 22.60 0.79
N GLY A 287 21.12 23.70 0.14
CA GLY A 287 21.90 24.92 -0.03
C GLY A 287 22.48 25.16 -1.43
N GLY A 288 21.72 25.84 -2.30
CA GLY A 288 22.23 26.44 -3.54
C GLY A 288 21.21 26.48 -4.69
N PHE A 289 21.58 27.11 -5.81
CA PHE A 289 20.77 27.16 -7.05
C PHE A 289 20.49 25.78 -7.69
N MET A 290 21.09 24.70 -7.17
CA MET A 290 20.86 23.30 -7.56
C MET A 290 20.21 22.45 -6.45
N ALA A 291 19.55 23.09 -5.47
CA ALA A 291 18.98 22.45 -4.29
C ALA A 291 17.81 21.47 -4.55
N ASP A 292 17.42 21.24 -5.80
CA ASP A 292 16.30 20.37 -6.16
C ASP A 292 16.72 18.95 -6.62
N HIS A 293 18.02 18.70 -6.71
CA HIS A 293 18.53 17.39 -7.13
C HIS A 293 18.77 16.44 -5.96
N PRO A 294 18.50 15.14 -6.13
CA PRO A 294 18.80 14.14 -5.11
C PRO A 294 20.28 14.17 -4.75
N SER A 295 20.58 14.01 -3.47
CA SER A 295 21.95 13.93 -2.97
C SER A 295 22.27 12.54 -2.45
N GLN A 296 23.53 12.13 -2.50
CA GLN A 296 23.93 10.83 -1.94
C GLN A 296 23.61 10.73 -0.44
N ALA A 297 23.79 11.84 0.31
CA ALA A 297 23.49 11.89 1.73
C ALA A 297 21.99 11.71 2.01
N GLY A 298 21.11 12.43 1.30
CA GLY A 298 19.66 12.30 1.47
C GLY A 298 19.15 10.93 1.04
N VAL A 299 19.66 10.40 -0.07
CA VAL A 299 19.31 9.05 -0.56
C VAL A 299 19.73 7.97 0.45
N SER A 300 20.89 8.12 1.09
CA SER A 300 21.37 7.19 2.11
C SER A 300 20.60 7.31 3.42
N LEU A 301 20.27 8.53 3.84
CA LEU A 301 19.42 8.77 5.01
C LEU A 301 18.04 8.11 4.87
N ILE A 302 17.34 8.37 3.77
CA ILE A 302 16.00 7.79 3.55
C ILE A 302 16.06 6.27 3.49
N SER A 303 17.01 5.68 2.76
CA SER A 303 17.16 4.22 2.69
C SER A 303 17.46 3.60 4.06
N ALA A 304 18.32 4.22 4.87
CA ALA A 304 18.65 3.74 6.20
C ALA A 304 17.44 3.77 7.15
N ILE A 305 16.68 4.88 7.15
CA ILE A 305 15.45 4.98 7.95
C ILE A 305 14.44 3.92 7.51
N LEU A 306 14.20 3.78 6.20
CA LEU A 306 13.25 2.80 5.68
C LEU A 306 13.65 1.37 6.06
N ALA A 307 14.92 1.00 5.88
CA ALA A 307 15.40 -0.34 6.24
C ALA A 307 15.21 -0.64 7.72
N HIS A 308 15.57 0.31 8.60
CA HIS A 308 15.36 0.15 10.04
C HIS A 308 13.87 0.07 10.38
N TRP A 309 13.05 0.97 9.87
CA TRP A 309 11.63 1.05 10.18
C TRP A 309 10.84 -0.16 9.67
N ILE A 310 11.24 -0.80 8.58
CA ILE A 310 10.69 -2.08 8.12
C ILE A 310 10.94 -3.19 9.14
N LEU A 311 12.16 -3.29 9.66
CA LEU A 311 12.53 -4.34 10.61
C LEU A 311 11.93 -4.12 12.01
N HIS A 312 11.55 -2.88 12.35
CA HIS A 312 11.06 -2.49 13.68
C HIS A 312 9.63 -1.93 13.62
N SER A 313 8.86 -2.31 12.60
CA SER A 313 7.63 -1.64 12.22
C SER A 313 6.49 -1.68 13.24
N HIS A 314 6.55 -2.63 14.19
CA HIS A 314 5.56 -2.80 15.26
C HIS A 314 6.15 -2.55 16.64
N GLN A 315 7.36 -2.03 16.70
CA GLN A 315 8.05 -1.76 17.94
C GLN A 315 7.87 -0.28 18.31
N PRO A 316 7.80 0.03 19.63
CA PRO A 316 7.87 1.42 20.09
C PRO A 316 9.19 2.07 19.63
N LEU A 317 9.25 3.40 19.71
CA LEU A 317 10.50 4.12 19.47
C LEU A 317 11.57 3.67 20.47
N ASP A 318 12.75 3.36 19.95
CA ASP A 318 13.93 3.07 20.76
C ASP A 318 14.85 4.31 20.80
N GLU A 319 15.03 4.88 21.99
CA GLU A 319 15.91 6.03 22.20
C GLU A 319 17.37 5.75 21.83
N THR A 320 17.78 4.48 21.80
CA THR A 320 19.17 4.09 21.52
C THR A 320 19.42 3.77 20.05
N THR A 321 18.52 3.06 19.38
CA THR A 321 18.77 2.55 18.02
C THR A 321 17.95 3.22 16.92
N ASP A 322 16.86 3.94 17.26
CA ASP A 322 16.01 4.57 16.25
C ASP A 322 16.63 5.86 15.68
N PHE A 323 16.16 6.30 14.51
CA PHE A 323 16.57 7.55 13.88
C PHE A 323 15.90 8.77 14.49
N PHE A 324 14.76 8.59 15.16
CA PHE A 324 13.95 9.67 15.70
C PHE A 324 13.86 9.66 17.22
N LYS A 325 13.64 10.85 17.79
CA LYS A 325 13.21 11.07 19.17
C LYS A 325 11.89 11.83 19.18
N SER A 326 11.00 11.52 20.14
CA SER A 326 9.73 12.24 20.37
C SER A 326 9.92 13.53 21.14
#